data_AF-A0A3D2QNW0-F1
#
_entry.id   AF-A0A3D2QNW0-F1
#
_cell.length_a   1.000
_cell.length_b   1.000
_cell.length_c   1.000
_cell.angle_alpha   90.00
_cell.angle_beta   90.00
_cell.angle_gamma   90.00
#
_symmetry.space_group_name_H-M   'P 1'
#
loop_
_entity.id
_entity.type
_entity.pdbx_description
1 polymer ?
#
loop_
_entity_poly.entity_id
_entity_poly.type
_entity_poly.pdbx_seq_one_letter_code
_entity_poly.pdbx_strand_id
1 'polypeptide(L)'
;MKRIAIVLFVTLVGVACLFAGGASETKASDSMRVALLLSGPANDQGWNAVAFAGLKAAEEKYGLQTAYSEHVGIADGEAAYTDYASQGYDLVIG
;
A
#
# COMPACT_ATOMS: atom_id res chain seq x y z
N MET A 1 -17.00 -3.06 -54.95
CA MET A 1 -17.62 -2.45 -53.74
C MET A 1 -17.85 -3.47 -52.62
N LYS A 2 -18.47 -4.64 -52.87
CA LYS A 2 -18.72 -5.67 -51.84
C LYS A 2 -17.45 -6.27 -51.19
N ARG A 3 -16.38 -6.48 -51.97
CA ARG A 3 -15.09 -7.01 -51.46
C ARG A 3 -14.30 -6.01 -50.62
N ILE A 4 -14.42 -4.70 -50.92
CA ILE A 4 -13.77 -3.63 -50.17
C ILE A 4 -14.47 -3.43 -48.82
N ALA A 5 -15.80 -3.55 -48.78
CA ALA A 5 -16.58 -3.47 -47.54
C ALA A 5 -16.28 -4.65 -46.59
N ILE A 6 -16.06 -5.86 -47.12
CA ILE A 6 -15.70 -7.04 -46.32
C ILE A 6 -14.29 -6.90 -45.72
N VAL A 7 -13.32 -6.39 -46.48
CA VAL A 7 -11.96 -6.17 -45.98
C VAL A 7 -11.91 -5.11 -44.87
N LEU A 8 -12.69 -4.03 -45.01
CA LEU A 8 -12.83 -2.99 -43.98
C LEU A 8 -13.54 -3.48 -42.71
N PHE A 9 -14.46 -4.44 -42.83
CA PHE A 9 -15.15 -5.02 -41.68
C PHE A 9 -14.26 -6.02 -40.92
N VAL A 10 -13.45 -6.80 -41.63
CA VAL A 10 -12.51 -7.76 -41.02
C VAL A 10 -11.35 -7.04 -40.30
N THR A 11 -10.87 -5.91 -40.82
CA THR A 11 -9.86 -5.09 -40.12
C THR A 11 -10.42 -4.40 -38.89
N LEU A 12 -11.69 -3.98 -38.90
CA LEU A 12 -12.34 -3.37 -37.74
C LEU A 12 -12.55 -4.37 -36.59
N VAL A 13 -12.87 -5.62 -36.90
CA VAL A 13 -13.05 -6.71 -35.92
C VAL A 13 -11.71 -7.20 -35.37
N GLY A 14 -10.64 -7.19 -36.18
CA GLY A 14 -9.30 -7.59 -35.75
C GLY A 14 -8.68 -6.68 -34.68
N VAL A 15 -9.05 -5.39 -34.65
CA VAL A 15 -8.57 -4.43 -33.64
C VAL A 15 -9.34 -4.55 -32.32
N ALA A 16 -10.59 -5.02 -32.34
CA ALA A 16 -11.39 -5.22 -31.13
C ALA A 16 -10.87 -6.37 -30.25
N CYS A 17 -10.22 -7.37 -30.83
CA CYS A 17 -9.61 -8.48 -30.09
C CYS A 17 -8.27 -8.13 -29.40
N LEU A 18 -7.69 -6.96 -29.68
CA LEU A 18 -6.48 -6.47 -28.99
C LEU A 18 -6.80 -5.69 -27.70
N PHE A 19 -8.07 -5.35 -27.46
CA PHE A 19 -8.53 -4.66 -26.24
C PHE A 19 -9.27 -5.55 -25.24
N ALA A 20 -9.47 -6.84 -25.56
CA ALA A 20 -10.19 -7.80 -24.71
C ALA A 20 -9.26 -8.79 -23.97
N GLY A 21 -7.95 -8.67 -24.12
CA GLY A 21 -6.97 -9.53 -23.48
C GLY A 21 -6.25 -8.83 -22.33
N GLY A 22 -6.75 -8.99 -21.11
CA GLY A 22 -6.03 -8.54 -19.92
C GLY A 22 -6.87 -7.82 -18.87
N ALA A 23 -8.07 -8.32 -18.55
CA ALA A 23 -8.57 -8.16 -17.20
C ALA A 23 -7.68 -9.03 -16.30
N SER A 24 -6.47 -8.51 -16.00
CA SER A 24 -5.71 -8.97 -14.85
C SER A 24 -6.62 -8.72 -13.66
N GLU A 25 -7.19 -9.78 -13.10
CA GLU A 25 -7.68 -9.76 -11.73
C GLU A 25 -6.47 -9.38 -10.87
N THR A 26 -6.28 -8.07 -10.71
CA THR A 26 -5.51 -7.54 -9.61
C THR A 26 -6.32 -7.99 -8.41
N LYS A 27 -5.94 -9.13 -7.81
CA LYS A 27 -6.22 -9.36 -6.41
C LYS A 27 -5.84 -8.04 -5.75
N ALA A 28 -6.83 -7.32 -5.24
CA ALA A 28 -6.57 -6.25 -4.31
C ALA A 28 -5.82 -6.94 -3.17
N SER A 29 -4.49 -6.91 -3.21
CA SER A 29 -3.69 -7.31 -2.08
C SER A 29 -4.04 -6.26 -1.05
N ASP A 30 -4.87 -6.63 -0.07
CA ASP A 30 -5.13 -5.76 1.06
C ASP A 30 -3.76 -5.40 1.62
N SER A 31 -3.38 -4.14 1.41
CA SER A 31 -2.04 -3.67 1.74
C SER A 31 -1.92 -3.74 3.25
N MET A 32 -0.96 -4.52 3.73
CA MET A 32 -0.75 -4.75 5.16
C MET A 32 -0.58 -3.41 5.87
N ARG A 33 -1.36 -3.21 6.93
CA ARG A 33 -1.42 -1.98 7.71
C ARG A 33 -0.43 -2.07 8.86
N VAL A 34 0.58 -1.21 8.88
CA VAL A 34 1.66 -1.23 9.89
C VAL A 34 1.71 0.09 10.65
N ALA A 35 1.67 0.02 11.97
CA ALA A 35 1.82 1.18 12.86
C ALA A 35 3.17 1.14 13.60
N LEU A 36 3.78 2.30 13.81
CA LEU A 36 5.00 2.48 14.59
C LEU A 36 4.78 3.46 15.74
N LEU A 37 5.10 3.05 16.96
CA LEU A 37 5.09 3.87 18.16
C LEU A 37 6.51 4.32 18.44
N LEU A 38 6.72 5.63 18.55
CA LEU A 38 8.00 6.25 18.82
C LEU A 38 7.96 6.90 20.20
N SER A 39 8.98 6.62 21.01
CA SER A 39 9.11 7.20 22.37
C SER A 39 9.46 8.70 22.34
N GLY A 40 9.98 9.17 21.21
CA GLY A 40 10.36 10.57 20.97
C GLY A 40 10.01 11.01 19.55
N PRO A 41 10.54 12.16 19.11
CA PRO A 41 10.23 12.69 17.79
C PRO A 41 10.97 11.89 16.70
N ALA A 42 10.35 11.70 15.52
CA ALA A 42 10.94 10.94 14.42
C ALA A 42 12.16 11.63 13.76
N ASN A 43 12.51 12.84 14.17
CA ASN A 43 13.67 13.59 13.69
C ASN A 43 14.76 13.76 14.76
N ASP A 44 14.77 12.91 15.80
CA ASP A 44 15.72 12.95 16.92
C ASP A 44 17.19 12.63 16.56
N GLN A 45 17.49 12.34 15.29
CA GLN A 45 18.80 11.89 14.80
C GLN A 45 19.32 10.63 15.51
N GLY A 46 18.43 9.86 16.11
CA GLY A 46 18.73 8.67 16.89
C GLY A 46 17.86 7.49 16.49
N TRP A 47 17.44 6.71 17.49
CA TRP A 47 16.66 5.50 17.26
C TRP A 47 15.32 5.80 16.59
N ASN A 48 14.60 6.85 17.01
CA ASN A 48 13.27 7.15 16.45
C ASN A 48 13.39 7.52 14.96
N ALA A 49 14.41 8.30 14.59
CA ALA A 49 14.69 8.62 13.20
C ALA A 49 15.02 7.39 12.34
N VAL A 50 15.81 6.45 12.85
CA VAL A 50 16.14 5.21 12.12
C VAL A 50 14.93 4.30 12.00
N ALA A 51 14.11 4.17 13.04
CA ALA A 51 12.89 3.37 13.03
C ALA A 51 11.87 3.93 12.01
N PHE A 52 11.66 5.25 12.01
CA PHE A 52 10.79 5.92 11.04
C PHE A 52 11.29 5.76 9.60
N ALA A 53 12.58 5.94 9.35
CA ALA A 53 13.18 5.71 8.03
C ALA A 53 12.99 4.25 7.58
N GLY A 54 13.14 3.29 8.48
CA GLY A 54 12.88 1.87 8.22
C GLY A 54 11.41 1.60 7.85
N LEU A 55 10.46 2.22 8.54
CA LEU A 55 9.03 2.14 8.22
C LEU A 55 8.75 2.67 6.81
N LYS A 56 9.33 3.82 6.44
CA LYS A 56 9.18 4.40 5.09
C LYS A 56 9.82 3.55 4.00
N ALA A 57 11.00 3.00 4.24
CA ALA A 57 11.62 2.06 3.31
C ALA A 57 10.77 0.79 3.13
N ALA A 58 10.13 0.30 4.18
CA ALA A 58 9.23 -0.85 4.11
C ALA A 58 7.92 -0.52 3.38
N GLU A 59 7.35 0.67 3.60
CA GLU A 59 6.20 1.21 2.88
C GLU A 59 6.42 1.15 1.37
N GLU A 60 7.54 1.72 0.90
CA GLU A 60 7.89 1.75 -0.52
C GLU A 60 8.19 0.36 -1.08
N LYS A 61 8.95 -0.46 -0.34
CA LYS A 61 9.41 -1.76 -0.83
C LYS A 61 8.30 -2.81 -0.91
N TYR A 62 7.35 -2.79 0.03
CA TYR A 62 6.32 -3.82 0.15
C TYR A 62 4.91 -3.30 -0.11
N GLY A 63 4.75 -2.00 -0.41
CA GLY A 63 3.45 -1.39 -0.67
C GLY A 63 2.53 -1.44 0.55
N LEU A 64 3.08 -1.12 1.74
CA LEU A 64 2.35 -1.15 3.02
C LEU A 64 1.50 0.12 3.20
N GLN A 65 0.44 0.04 4.00
CA GLN A 65 -0.24 1.22 4.54
C GLN A 65 0.34 1.52 5.92
N THR A 66 1.07 2.62 6.06
CA THR A 66 1.76 2.91 7.34
C THR A 66 1.15 4.07 8.11
N ALA A 67 1.27 4.02 9.44
CA ALA A 67 1.05 5.15 10.33
C ALA A 67 2.09 5.14 11.45
N TYR A 68 2.25 6.26 12.13
CA TYR A 68 3.14 6.35 13.28
C TYR A 68 2.62 7.36 14.30
N SER A 69 3.03 7.17 15.56
CA SER A 69 2.80 8.09 16.67
C SER A 69 4.13 8.43 17.33
N GLU A 70 4.32 9.69 17.71
CA GLU A 70 5.50 10.17 18.43
C GLU A 70 5.16 10.43 19.89
N HIS A 71 6.20 10.52 20.73
CA HIS A 71 6.07 10.82 22.16
C HIS A 71 5.21 9.82 22.96
N VAL A 72 5.21 8.55 22.55
CA VAL A 72 4.51 7.48 23.27
C VAL A 72 5.33 7.08 24.49
N GLY A 73 4.89 7.54 25.66
CA GLY A 73 5.51 7.18 26.94
C GLY A 73 5.18 5.75 27.36
N ILE A 74 5.97 5.20 28.30
CA ILE A 74 5.73 3.84 28.84
C ILE A 74 4.32 3.69 29.42
N ALA A 75 3.80 4.73 30.07
CA ALA A 75 2.45 4.72 30.65
C ALA A 75 1.33 4.65 29.59
N ASP A 76 1.59 5.18 28.40
CA ASP A 76 0.59 5.28 27.33
C ASP A 76 0.72 4.15 26.29
N GLY A 77 1.83 3.38 26.34
CA GLY A 77 2.15 2.35 25.35
C GLY A 77 1.04 1.31 25.17
N GLU A 78 0.50 0.77 26.28
CA GLU A 78 -0.57 -0.25 26.22
C GLU A 78 -1.83 0.29 25.50
N ALA A 79 -2.21 1.53 25.81
CA ALA A 79 -3.34 2.19 25.16
C ALA A 79 -3.06 2.39 23.67
N ALA A 80 -1.87 2.89 23.31
CA ALA A 80 -1.49 3.12 21.92
C ALA A 80 -1.47 1.82 21.09
N TYR A 81 -0.94 0.71 21.63
CA TYR A 81 -1.01 -0.60 20.98
C TYR A 81 -2.46 -1.04 20.76
N THR A 82 -3.30 -0.92 21.80
CA THR A 82 -4.71 -1.32 21.76
C THR A 82 -5.50 -0.48 20.75
N ASP A 83 -5.23 0.82 20.67
CA ASP A 83 -5.89 1.73 19.75
C ASP A 83 -5.59 1.35 18.29
N TYR A 84 -4.33 1.11 17.93
CA TYR A 84 -3.99 0.67 16.57
C TYR A 84 -4.53 -0.72 16.25
N ALA A 85 -4.51 -1.65 17.21
CA ALA A 85 -5.12 -2.95 17.04
C ALA A 85 -6.64 -2.85 16.79
N SER A 86 -7.33 -1.99 17.53
CA SER A 86 -8.78 -1.74 17.36
C SER A 86 -9.13 -1.11 16.02
N GLN A 87 -8.19 -0.34 15.43
CA GLN A 87 -8.30 0.26 14.09
C GLN A 87 -7.98 -0.73 12.96
N GLY A 88 -7.68 -2.00 13.28
CA GLY A 88 -7.42 -3.06 12.30
C GLY A 88 -6.03 -2.97 11.67
N TYR A 89 -5.03 -2.47 12.39
CA TYR A 89 -3.63 -2.61 11.95
C TYR A 89 -3.16 -4.06 12.14
N ASP A 90 -2.48 -4.60 11.13
CA ASP A 90 -1.99 -5.98 11.12
C ASP A 90 -0.72 -6.16 11.96
N LEU A 91 0.09 -5.10 12.06
CA LEU A 91 1.33 -5.07 12.83
C LEU A 91 1.47 -3.71 13.53
N VAL A 92 1.78 -3.76 14.83
CA VAL A 92 2.14 -2.57 15.62
C VAL A 92 3.53 -2.79 16.21
N ILE A 93 4.45 -1.85 15.96
CA ILE A 93 5.85 -1.87 16.41
C ILE A 93 6.00 -0.75 17.44
N GLY A 94 6.71 -0.96 18.54
CA GLY A 94 7.11 0.10 19.48
C GLY A 94 8.38 -0.25 20.23
#